data_AF-A0AAJ6BFB7-F1
#
_entry.id   AF-A0AAJ6BFB7-F1
#
_cell.length_a   1.000
_cell.length_b   1.000
_cell.length_c   1.000
_cell.angle_alpha   90.00
_cell.angle_beta   90.00
_cell.angle_gamma   90.00
#
_symmetry.space_group_name_H-M   'P 1'
#
loop_
_entity.id
_entity.type
_entity.pdbx_description
1 polymer ?
#
loop_
_entity_poly.entity_id
_entity_poly.type
_entity_poly.pdbx_seq_one_letter_code
_entity_poly.pdbx_strand_id
1 'polypeptide(L)'
;MDNPTPGNTTQPAQNDNAPVDKPSWQQRFGKAYDGFSSSIWAPVCAGILGLILSVYLLLGYPCDSENRFHEINLNFNQAENQATSRLETYLRNVKKQDSISLDSVRNLKADPQEKEKNDELAVKFIERIDSISKIQQQLVIRRFNQLYRKADTLEASRLSVHPLVLEHIIDTAEATPTILFGYYEPEIATDTFSISNPITSREYSTSLAFFRKYPGFALWLFLGILQMVMWLVMVPVGFSTFSNIRDLHKEAGTTSRLPQSFIYSGIALGLFCMILYDGIIDEWVIRESFFMQGFACRLTIYAILGYIVAWLCLAGYLYLGDTLHQLHKKINSKAAELKQKKQAETILAGADEARLAAIDKLPALQLLSQQLQLLTEQHKKGKTFFNLFFGMATLVLSVLIFWVASMLQATNSLELFRYYKAVTGTDYLSNDFVYLYGGLHSILLAIFVLPVKFRIMEMNASFPDLSRPGEDTSTPGWQNLLKNIVSLISQLLVVSSPLLASFLQNMLSSFFQ
;
A
#
# COMPACT_ATOMS: atom_id res chain seq x y z
N MET A 1 -14.34 -50.29 89.03
CA MET A 1 -13.27 -49.45 88.46
C MET A 1 -12.51 -50.34 87.52
N ASP A 2 -12.79 -50.22 86.22
CA ASP A 2 -11.95 -50.73 85.13
C ASP A 2 -12.14 -49.75 83.97
N ASN A 3 -11.07 -49.02 83.64
CA ASN A 3 -11.04 -48.04 82.56
C ASN A 3 -10.88 -48.77 81.22
N PRO A 4 -11.71 -48.49 80.20
CA PRO A 4 -11.46 -49.01 78.86
C PRO A 4 -10.33 -48.23 78.18
N THR A 5 -9.35 -48.99 77.69
CA THR A 5 -8.21 -48.56 76.90
C THR A 5 -8.68 -47.94 75.56
N PRO A 6 -8.13 -46.80 75.12
CA PRO A 6 -8.49 -46.20 73.83
C PRO A 6 -7.90 -47.02 72.68
N GLY A 7 -8.76 -47.43 71.75
CA GLY A 7 -8.40 -48.13 70.53
C GLY A 7 -7.66 -47.21 69.55
N ASN A 8 -6.43 -47.57 69.22
CA ASN A 8 -5.65 -47.01 68.12
C ASN A 8 -6.36 -47.27 66.79
N THR A 9 -7.02 -46.25 66.25
CA THR A 9 -7.47 -46.24 64.85
C THR A 9 -6.32 -45.68 64.03
N THR A 10 -5.53 -46.57 63.42
CA THR A 10 -4.49 -46.21 62.46
C THR A 10 -5.17 -45.60 61.23
N GLN A 11 -5.18 -44.27 61.13
CA GLN A 11 -5.54 -43.60 59.89
C GLN A 11 -4.54 -44.02 58.79
N PRO A 12 -5.01 -44.40 57.59
CA PRO A 12 -4.11 -44.66 56.48
C PRO A 12 -3.32 -43.39 56.18
N ALA A 13 -1.99 -43.50 56.21
CA ALA A 13 -1.08 -42.42 55.83
C ALA A 13 -1.45 -41.93 54.43
N GLN A 14 -2.07 -40.75 54.38
CA GLN A 14 -2.41 -40.07 53.16
C GLN A 14 -1.10 -39.62 52.52
N ASN A 15 -0.68 -40.36 51.49
CA ASN A 15 0.58 -40.12 50.78
C ASN A 15 0.39 -38.91 49.86
N ASP A 16 0.54 -37.70 50.40
CA ASP A 16 0.40 -36.41 49.70
C ASP A 16 1.50 -36.15 48.63
N ASN A 17 2.30 -37.18 48.31
CA ASN A 17 3.36 -37.14 47.30
C ASN A 17 3.03 -37.94 46.03
N ALA A 18 1.75 -38.20 45.73
CA ALA A 18 1.38 -38.70 44.41
C ALA A 18 1.82 -37.65 43.36
N PRO A 19 2.74 -37.99 42.43
CA PRO A 19 3.14 -37.06 41.40
C PRO A 19 1.89 -36.66 40.63
N VAL A 20 1.55 -35.36 40.66
CA VAL A 20 0.53 -34.80 39.79
C VAL A 20 0.95 -35.17 38.38
N ASP A 21 0.26 -36.15 37.79
CA ASP A 21 0.47 -36.58 36.41
C ASP A 21 0.27 -35.36 35.53
N LYS A 22 1.38 -34.70 35.21
CA LYS A 22 1.39 -33.60 34.26
C LYS A 22 0.89 -34.24 32.97
N PRO A 23 -0.27 -33.81 32.43
CA PRO A 23 -0.79 -34.40 31.21
C PRO A 23 0.32 -34.34 30.18
N SER A 24 0.62 -35.49 29.58
CA SER A 24 1.74 -35.63 28.65
C SER A 24 1.63 -34.54 27.59
N TRP A 25 2.78 -34.05 27.09
CA TRP A 25 2.79 -33.03 26.05
C TRP A 25 1.87 -33.40 24.87
N GLN A 26 1.74 -34.70 24.57
CA GLN A 26 0.82 -35.22 23.57
C GLN A 26 -0.66 -35.04 23.91
N GLN A 27 -1.10 -35.15 25.16
CA GLN A 27 -2.50 -34.88 25.54
C GLN A 27 -2.83 -33.37 25.53
N ARG A 28 -1.87 -32.51 25.86
CA ARG A 28 -2.05 -31.05 25.79
C ARG A 28 -2.13 -30.54 24.34
N PHE A 29 -1.36 -31.14 23.43
CA PHE A 29 -1.39 -30.78 22.02
C PHE A 29 -2.48 -31.52 21.24
N GLY A 30 -2.81 -32.77 21.56
CA GLY A 30 -3.82 -33.57 20.86
C GLY A 30 -5.21 -32.92 20.84
N LYS A 31 -5.68 -32.39 21.98
CA LYS A 31 -6.96 -31.65 22.01
C LYS A 31 -6.93 -30.31 21.27
N ALA A 32 -5.77 -29.69 21.11
CA ALA A 32 -5.62 -28.51 20.26
C ALA A 32 -5.51 -28.90 18.78
N TYR A 33 -4.98 -30.09 18.47
CA TYR A 33 -4.76 -30.60 17.12
C TYR A 33 -6.04 -31.17 16.48
N ASP A 34 -6.94 -31.77 17.26
CA ASP A 34 -8.22 -32.29 16.75
C ASP A 34 -9.18 -31.19 16.29
N GLY A 35 -9.06 -29.96 16.82
CA GLY A 35 -9.73 -28.78 16.28
C GLY A 35 -8.99 -28.13 15.11
N PHE A 36 -7.71 -28.43 14.92
CA PHE A 36 -6.84 -27.79 13.92
C PHE A 36 -6.76 -28.59 12.60
N SER A 37 -6.94 -29.91 12.63
CA SER A 37 -6.80 -30.78 11.44
C SER A 37 -7.89 -30.56 10.38
N SER A 38 -9.11 -30.19 10.79
CA SER A 38 -10.17 -29.70 9.88
C SER A 38 -9.99 -28.22 9.49
N SER A 39 -9.16 -27.46 10.23
CA SER A 39 -8.97 -26.02 10.04
C SER A 39 -7.88 -25.65 9.05
N ILE A 40 -6.89 -26.51 8.75
CA ILE A 40 -5.80 -26.17 7.82
C ILE A 40 -6.29 -26.12 6.36
N TRP A 41 -7.27 -26.95 6.02
CA TRP A 41 -7.78 -27.04 4.64
C TRP A 41 -8.53 -25.78 4.20
N ALA A 42 -9.21 -25.07 5.10
CA ALA A 42 -9.94 -23.86 4.74
C ALA A 42 -9.02 -22.73 4.21
N PRO A 43 -7.92 -22.34 4.89
CA PRO A 43 -6.91 -21.44 4.35
C PRO A 43 -6.30 -21.94 3.03
N VAL A 44 -5.97 -23.23 2.91
CA VAL A 44 -5.37 -23.79 1.68
C VAL A 44 -6.33 -23.67 0.50
N CYS A 45 -7.59 -24.10 0.66
CA CYS A 45 -8.62 -23.97 -0.36
C CYS A 45 -8.89 -22.51 -0.72
N ALA A 46 -8.93 -21.61 0.27
CA ALA A 46 -9.09 -20.18 0.03
C ALA A 46 -7.89 -19.58 -0.73
N GLY A 47 -6.67 -20.04 -0.46
CA GLY A 47 -5.48 -19.67 -1.20
C GLY A 47 -5.52 -20.13 -2.66
N ILE A 48 -5.93 -21.38 -2.92
CA ILE A 48 -6.13 -21.91 -4.28
C ILE A 48 -7.21 -21.10 -5.02
N LEU A 49 -8.34 -20.82 -4.35
CA LEU A 49 -9.39 -19.97 -4.91
C LEU A 49 -8.87 -18.57 -5.23
N GLY A 50 -8.01 -18.00 -4.37
CA GLY A 50 -7.41 -16.68 -4.57
C GLY A 50 -6.47 -16.64 -5.77
N LEU A 51 -5.72 -17.73 -5.98
CA LEU A 51 -4.89 -17.90 -7.17
C LEU A 51 -5.74 -17.95 -8.43
N ILE A 52 -6.79 -18.77 -8.45
CA ILE A 52 -7.69 -18.90 -9.61
C ILE A 52 -8.38 -17.56 -9.89
N LEU A 53 -8.93 -16.92 -8.86
CA LEU A 53 -9.65 -15.64 -8.98
C LEU A 53 -8.73 -14.51 -9.44
N SER A 54 -7.51 -14.43 -8.93
CA SER A 54 -6.54 -13.40 -9.34
C SER A 54 -6.09 -13.58 -10.77
N VAL A 55 -5.79 -14.81 -11.20
CA VAL A 55 -5.47 -15.11 -12.60
C VAL A 55 -6.64 -14.73 -13.50
N TYR A 56 -7.86 -15.11 -13.11
CA TYR A 56 -9.07 -14.78 -13.87
C TYR A 56 -9.30 -13.25 -13.96
N LEU A 57 -9.18 -12.51 -12.86
CA LEU A 57 -9.41 -11.06 -12.84
C LEU A 57 -8.30 -10.27 -13.55
N LEU A 58 -7.03 -10.64 -13.37
CA LEU A 58 -5.92 -9.86 -13.90
C LEU A 58 -5.58 -10.22 -15.35
N LEU A 59 -5.72 -11.49 -15.74
CA LEU A 59 -5.44 -11.93 -17.12
C LEU A 59 -6.70 -12.07 -17.98
N GLY A 60 -7.89 -12.00 -17.36
CA GLY A 60 -9.16 -12.20 -18.05
C GLY A 60 -9.39 -13.66 -18.43
N TYR A 61 -10.60 -13.96 -18.93
CA TYR A 61 -10.84 -15.22 -19.61
C TYR A 61 -10.17 -15.17 -20.99
N PRO A 62 -9.34 -16.15 -21.38
CA PRO A 62 -8.52 -16.09 -22.58
C PRO A 62 -9.29 -16.09 -23.91
N CYS A 63 -10.63 -16.05 -23.90
CA CYS A 63 -11.46 -16.14 -25.10
C CYS A 63 -11.90 -14.79 -25.69
N ASP A 64 -11.85 -13.67 -24.96
CA ASP A 64 -12.15 -12.36 -25.54
C ASP A 64 -10.87 -11.70 -26.07
N SER A 65 -10.79 -11.51 -27.38
CA SER A 65 -9.68 -10.84 -28.07
C SER A 65 -9.43 -9.43 -27.55
N GLU A 66 -10.44 -8.79 -26.96
CA GLU A 66 -10.39 -7.44 -26.40
C GLU A 66 -9.52 -7.34 -25.12
N ASN A 67 -9.23 -8.47 -24.45
CA ASN A 67 -8.50 -8.46 -23.18
C ASN A 67 -6.97 -8.58 -23.31
N ARG A 68 -6.41 -8.32 -24.50
CA ARG A 68 -4.97 -8.47 -24.74
C ARG A 68 -4.18 -7.25 -24.27
N PHE A 69 -2.99 -7.53 -23.75
CA PHE A 69 -2.02 -6.47 -23.51
C PHE A 69 -1.63 -5.81 -24.83
N HIS A 70 -1.66 -4.49 -24.83
CA HIS A 70 -1.26 -3.66 -25.95
C HIS A 70 -0.30 -2.58 -25.49
N GLU A 71 0.28 -1.87 -26.44
CA GLU A 71 0.98 -0.63 -26.16
C GLU A 71 0.62 0.40 -27.23
N ILE A 72 0.68 1.67 -26.87
CA ILE A 72 0.69 2.74 -27.85
C ILE A 72 2.06 2.76 -28.53
N ASN A 73 2.10 2.30 -29.78
CA ASN A 73 3.33 2.28 -30.57
C ASN A 73 3.50 3.64 -31.25
N LEU A 74 4.45 4.40 -30.72
CA LEU A 74 5.00 5.57 -31.39
C LEU A 74 6.02 5.07 -32.41
N ASN A 75 5.63 4.95 -33.68
CA ASN A 75 6.59 4.60 -34.73
C ASN A 75 7.54 5.78 -34.96
N PHE A 76 8.54 5.93 -34.08
CA PHE A 76 9.47 7.06 -34.09
C PHE A 76 10.24 7.16 -35.39
N ASN A 77 10.60 6.02 -35.99
CA ASN A 77 11.28 6.01 -37.28
C ASN A 77 10.36 6.58 -38.37
N GLN A 78 9.07 6.23 -38.35
CA GLN A 78 8.10 6.81 -39.28
C GLN A 78 7.85 8.28 -38.99
N ALA A 79 7.72 8.67 -37.73
CA ALA A 79 7.59 10.05 -37.28
C ALA A 79 8.76 10.92 -37.74
N GLU A 80 9.97 10.45 -37.51
CA GLU A 80 11.22 11.11 -37.88
C GLU A 80 11.37 11.17 -39.40
N ASN A 81 11.08 10.07 -40.11
CA ASN A 81 11.12 10.04 -41.57
C ASN A 81 10.09 10.99 -42.19
N GLN A 82 8.88 11.08 -41.62
CA GLN A 82 7.85 12.03 -42.06
C GLN A 82 8.25 13.47 -41.76
N ALA A 83 8.77 13.75 -40.56
CA ALA A 83 9.28 15.07 -40.19
C ALA A 83 10.41 15.51 -41.12
N THR A 84 11.38 14.62 -41.37
CA THR A 84 12.53 14.85 -42.25
C THR A 84 12.06 15.07 -43.69
N SER A 85 11.17 14.23 -44.21
CA SER A 85 10.64 14.36 -45.57
C SER A 85 9.86 15.67 -45.78
N ARG A 86 9.03 16.07 -44.80
CA ARG A 86 8.30 17.35 -44.86
C ARG A 86 9.25 18.53 -44.76
N LEU A 87 10.24 18.48 -43.88
CA LEU A 87 11.28 19.50 -43.78
C LEU A 87 12.06 19.63 -45.10
N GLU A 88 12.50 18.51 -45.68
CA GLU A 88 13.18 18.50 -46.98
C GLU A 88 12.32 19.07 -48.11
N THR A 89 11.00 18.82 -48.06
CA THR A 89 10.05 19.38 -49.03
C THR A 89 9.89 20.88 -48.83
N TYR A 90 9.75 21.35 -47.58
CA TYR A 90 9.71 22.76 -47.25
C TYR A 90 10.98 23.47 -47.69
N LEU A 91 12.15 22.92 -47.36
CA LEU A 91 13.45 23.45 -47.79
C LEU A 91 13.60 23.49 -49.31
N ARG A 92 13.11 22.47 -50.03
CA ARG A 92 13.07 22.47 -51.50
C ARG A 92 12.18 23.58 -52.05
N ASN A 93 11.01 23.79 -51.45
CA ASN A 93 10.07 24.83 -51.87
C ASN A 93 10.63 26.22 -51.60
N VAL A 94 11.24 26.44 -50.44
CA VAL A 94 11.91 27.70 -50.10
C VAL A 94 13.07 27.95 -51.07
N LYS A 95 13.96 26.97 -51.29
CA LYS A 95 15.04 27.10 -52.30
C LYS A 95 14.53 27.43 -53.70
N LYS A 96 13.38 26.86 -54.11
CA LYS A 96 12.77 27.13 -55.42
C LYS A 96 12.17 28.54 -55.50
N GLN A 97 11.49 28.99 -54.45
CA GLN A 97 10.97 30.35 -54.35
C GLN A 97 12.11 31.37 -54.31
N ASP A 98 13.19 31.02 -53.63
CA ASP A 98 14.41 31.79 -53.51
C ASP A 98 15.18 31.86 -54.85
N SER A 99 15.28 30.77 -55.61
CA SER A 99 15.88 30.81 -56.94
C SER A 99 15.05 31.64 -57.92
N ILE A 100 13.72 31.56 -57.85
CA ILE A 100 12.82 32.38 -58.69
C ILE A 100 13.01 33.87 -58.35
N SER A 101 13.05 34.21 -57.06
CA SER A 101 13.25 35.60 -56.63
C SER A 101 14.63 36.13 -57.00
N LEU A 102 15.69 35.32 -56.86
CA LEU A 102 17.05 35.70 -57.22
C LEU A 102 17.22 35.89 -58.73
N ASP A 103 16.60 35.05 -59.56
CA ASP A 103 16.58 35.23 -61.02
C ASP A 103 15.79 36.48 -61.42
N SER A 104 14.66 36.78 -60.74
CA SER A 104 13.95 38.05 -60.98
C SER A 104 14.76 39.28 -60.56
N VAL A 105 15.51 39.22 -59.45
CA VAL A 105 16.42 40.31 -59.03
C VAL A 105 17.58 40.46 -60.03
N ARG A 106 18.12 39.36 -60.56
CA ARG A 106 19.22 39.38 -61.54
C ARG A 106 18.80 39.93 -62.91
N ASN A 107 17.53 39.73 -63.26
CA ASN A 107 16.96 40.19 -64.53
C ASN A 107 16.46 41.64 -64.49
N LEU A 108 16.34 42.26 -63.30
CA LEU A 108 16.12 43.71 -63.16
C LEU A 108 17.41 44.46 -63.53
N LYS A 109 17.52 44.85 -64.81
CA LYS A 109 18.65 45.66 -65.29
C LYS A 109 18.44 47.16 -65.01
N ALA A 110 19.36 47.68 -64.20
CA ALA A 110 20.07 48.96 -64.38
C ALA A 110 19.28 50.28 -64.30
N ASP A 111 18.29 50.40 -63.40
CA ASP A 111 17.90 51.71 -62.89
C ASP A 111 18.64 52.03 -61.57
N PRO A 112 19.42 53.12 -61.47
CA PRO A 112 20.13 53.51 -60.25
C PRO A 112 19.24 53.66 -59.01
N GLN A 113 17.95 54.00 -59.17
CA GLN A 113 17.03 54.12 -58.03
C GLN A 113 16.47 52.77 -57.55
N GLU A 114 16.41 51.75 -58.41
CA GLU A 114 16.02 50.40 -58.00
C GLU A 114 17.15 49.65 -57.28
N LYS A 115 18.39 50.11 -57.41
CA LYS A 115 19.57 49.45 -56.83
C LYS A 115 19.52 49.41 -55.30
N GLU A 116 19.14 50.50 -54.65
CA GLU A 116 19.04 50.59 -53.18
C GLU A 116 17.94 49.65 -52.63
N LYS A 117 16.81 49.57 -53.33
CA LYS A 117 15.70 48.67 -52.97
C LYS A 117 16.05 47.20 -53.18
N ASN A 118 16.85 46.91 -54.21
CA ASN A 118 17.38 45.57 -54.48
C ASN A 118 18.43 45.16 -53.43
N ASP A 119 19.25 46.09 -52.95
CA ASP A 119 20.22 45.83 -51.89
C ASP A 119 19.51 45.53 -50.54
N GLU A 120 18.43 46.24 -50.19
CA GLU A 120 17.61 45.95 -49.00
C GLU A 120 16.94 44.56 -49.10
N LEU A 121 16.42 44.22 -50.28
CA LEU A 121 15.85 42.90 -50.57
C LEU A 121 16.91 41.79 -50.46
N ALA A 122 18.13 42.04 -50.92
CA ALA A 122 19.24 41.10 -50.80
C ALA A 122 19.66 40.86 -49.35
N VAL A 123 19.66 41.89 -48.49
CA VAL A 123 19.93 41.75 -47.05
C VAL A 123 18.86 40.91 -46.37
N LYS A 124 17.57 41.23 -46.58
CA LYS A 124 16.44 40.42 -46.05
C LYS A 124 16.49 38.97 -46.52
N PHE A 125 16.96 38.74 -47.75
CA PHE A 125 17.15 37.42 -48.31
C PHE A 125 18.30 36.64 -47.63
N ILE A 126 19.44 37.29 -47.37
CA ILE A 126 20.56 36.70 -46.64
C ILE A 126 20.15 36.35 -45.20
N GLU A 127 19.40 37.23 -44.51
CA GLU A 127 18.86 36.97 -43.17
C GLU A 127 17.92 35.77 -43.16
N ARG A 128 17.07 35.62 -44.19
CA ARG A 128 16.17 34.48 -44.35
C ARG A 128 16.95 33.18 -44.62
N ILE A 129 18.02 33.22 -45.41
CA ILE A 129 18.89 32.05 -45.63
C ILE A 129 19.62 31.66 -44.34
N ASP A 130 20.11 32.63 -43.56
CA ASP A 130 20.80 32.37 -42.29
C ASP A 130 19.84 31.77 -41.24
N SER A 131 18.60 32.25 -41.16
CA SER A 131 17.60 31.65 -40.26
C SER A 131 17.25 30.21 -40.65
N ILE A 132 17.10 29.92 -41.94
CA ILE A 132 16.89 28.56 -42.45
C ILE A 132 18.10 27.66 -42.15
N SER A 133 19.32 28.19 -42.30
CA SER A 133 20.55 27.47 -41.95
C SER A 133 20.63 27.13 -40.46
N LYS A 134 20.25 28.08 -39.59
CA LYS A 134 20.14 27.85 -38.14
C LYS A 134 19.10 26.78 -37.80
N ILE A 135 17.94 26.78 -38.46
CA ILE A 135 16.91 25.74 -38.30
C ILE A 135 17.46 24.37 -38.75
N GLN A 136 18.19 24.31 -39.88
CA GLN A 136 18.86 23.09 -40.32
C GLN A 136 19.91 22.61 -39.33
N GLN A 137 20.73 23.50 -38.78
CA GLN A 137 21.71 23.14 -37.76
C GLN A 137 21.02 22.62 -36.49
N GLN A 138 19.93 23.22 -36.04
CA GLN A 138 19.16 22.72 -34.89
C GLN A 138 18.56 21.33 -35.15
N LEU A 139 18.12 21.04 -36.38
CA LEU A 139 17.58 19.72 -36.75
C LEU A 139 18.67 18.67 -36.92
N VAL A 140 19.84 19.03 -37.45
CA VAL A 140 21.02 18.16 -37.48
C VAL A 140 21.54 17.90 -36.07
N ILE A 141 21.55 18.91 -35.19
CA ILE A 141 21.86 18.78 -33.76
C ILE A 141 20.83 17.88 -33.08
N ARG A 142 19.54 17.92 -33.43
CA ARG A 142 18.54 16.96 -32.94
C ARG A 142 18.83 15.53 -33.40
N ARG A 143 19.19 15.33 -34.67
CA ARG A 143 19.55 14.02 -35.23
C ARG A 143 20.84 13.48 -34.59
N PHE A 144 21.81 14.36 -34.37
CA PHE A 144 23.06 14.06 -33.68
C PHE A 144 22.80 13.76 -32.20
N ASN A 145 21.98 14.54 -31.49
CA ASN A 145 21.59 14.30 -30.09
C ASN A 145 20.71 13.06 -29.92
N GLN A 146 19.91 12.67 -30.92
CA GLN A 146 19.16 11.40 -30.91
C GLN A 146 20.08 10.19 -31.14
N LEU A 147 21.10 10.33 -32.00
CA LEU A 147 22.16 9.32 -32.18
C LEU A 147 23.11 9.27 -30.97
N TYR A 148 23.37 10.41 -30.32
CA TYR A 148 24.21 10.53 -29.12
C TYR A 148 23.46 10.08 -27.86
N ARG A 149 22.13 10.25 -27.78
CA ARG A 149 21.26 9.65 -26.74
C ARG A 149 21.19 8.11 -26.84
N LYS A 150 21.58 7.52 -27.97
CA LYS A 150 21.85 6.07 -28.08
C LYS A 150 23.22 5.66 -27.52
N ALA A 151 24.07 6.60 -27.10
CA ALA A 151 25.46 6.38 -26.69
C ALA A 151 25.82 6.86 -25.26
N ASP A 152 24.84 7.02 -24.37
CA ASP A 152 24.99 7.45 -22.97
C ASP A 152 25.46 8.90 -22.72
N THR A 153 24.70 9.57 -21.84
CA THR A 153 25.02 10.81 -21.10
C THR A 153 25.42 12.07 -21.89
N LEU A 154 24.51 13.03 -22.07
CA LEU A 154 24.73 14.45 -21.68
C LEU A 154 23.46 15.32 -21.82
N GLU A 155 23.41 16.37 -20.99
CA GLU A 155 22.32 17.31 -20.72
C GLU A 155 21.65 17.95 -21.95
N ALA A 156 20.33 18.09 -21.86
CA ALA A 156 19.46 18.67 -22.87
C ALA A 156 19.56 20.20 -22.88
N SER A 157 20.13 20.78 -23.95
CA SER A 157 19.98 22.19 -24.25
C SER A 157 18.67 22.46 -25.02
N ARG A 158 17.69 23.00 -24.28
CA ARG A 158 16.57 23.88 -24.66
C ARG A 158 15.95 23.71 -26.06
N LEU A 159 14.93 22.85 -26.12
CA LEU A 159 13.74 23.13 -26.93
C LEU A 159 12.53 22.53 -26.21
N SER A 160 11.82 23.36 -25.44
CA SER A 160 10.68 22.95 -24.63
C SER A 160 9.46 22.73 -25.52
N VAL A 161 9.08 21.46 -25.72
CA VAL A 161 7.69 21.16 -26.06
C VAL A 161 6.87 21.57 -24.84
N HIS A 162 5.88 22.45 -25.02
CA HIS A 162 5.07 22.92 -23.90
C HIS A 162 4.32 21.70 -23.29
N PRO A 163 4.50 21.38 -22.00
CA PRO A 163 3.95 20.16 -21.38
C PRO A 163 2.44 19.99 -21.60
N LEU A 164 1.69 21.10 -21.55
CA LEU A 164 0.23 21.16 -21.79
C LEU A 164 -0.20 20.60 -23.15
N VAL A 165 0.64 20.71 -24.19
CA VAL A 165 0.29 20.19 -25.53
C VAL A 165 0.37 18.67 -25.55
N LEU A 166 1.35 18.10 -24.84
CA LEU A 166 1.53 16.64 -24.78
C LEU A 166 0.45 15.97 -23.93
N GLU A 167 0.03 16.63 -22.84
CA GLU A 167 -1.09 16.22 -21.99
C GLU A 167 -2.41 16.20 -22.79
N HIS A 168 -2.70 17.29 -23.51
CA HIS A 168 -3.89 17.36 -24.36
C HIS A 168 -3.89 16.32 -25.49
N ILE A 169 -2.72 15.93 -26.02
CA ILE A 169 -2.58 14.88 -27.03
C ILE A 169 -2.86 13.50 -26.44
N ILE A 170 -2.40 13.22 -25.22
CA ILE A 170 -2.71 11.97 -24.51
C ILE A 170 -4.22 11.88 -24.27
N ASP A 171 -4.85 13.01 -23.92
CA ASP A 171 -6.28 13.08 -23.70
C ASP A 171 -7.13 12.94 -24.99
N THR A 172 -6.65 13.50 -26.11
CA THR A 172 -7.38 13.51 -27.40
C THR A 172 -7.09 12.31 -28.31
N ALA A 173 -6.12 11.46 -27.95
CA ALA A 173 -5.79 10.23 -28.68
C ALA A 173 -7.00 9.29 -28.88
N GLU A 174 -8.03 9.39 -28.02
CA GLU A 174 -9.29 8.63 -28.15
C GLU A 174 -10.22 9.17 -29.25
N ALA A 175 -10.16 10.46 -29.59
CA ALA A 175 -11.07 11.09 -30.55
C ALA A 175 -10.48 11.19 -31.97
N THR A 176 -9.17 11.40 -32.09
CA THR A 176 -8.43 11.35 -33.36
C THR A 176 -6.96 11.00 -33.06
N PRO A 177 -6.39 9.90 -33.60
CA PRO A 177 -5.10 9.36 -33.18
C PRO A 177 -3.94 10.14 -33.81
N THR A 178 -3.86 11.44 -33.55
CA THR A 178 -2.91 12.32 -34.23
C THR A 178 -2.18 13.17 -33.21
N ILE A 179 -0.93 12.80 -32.91
CA ILE A 179 -0.04 13.67 -32.12
C ILE A 179 0.28 14.87 -33.01
N LEU A 180 0.03 16.10 -32.54
CA LEU A 180 0.34 17.32 -33.29
C LEU A 180 1.59 17.98 -32.71
N PHE A 181 2.74 17.77 -33.34
CA PHE A 181 3.98 18.45 -32.92
C PHE A 181 4.01 19.89 -33.46
N GLY A 182 3.49 20.86 -32.70
CA GLY A 182 3.58 22.28 -33.04
C GLY A 182 4.96 22.87 -32.72
N TYR A 183 5.66 23.39 -33.73
CA TYR A 183 6.77 24.34 -33.51
C TYR A 183 6.16 25.74 -33.40
N TYR A 184 6.45 26.44 -32.30
CA TYR A 184 6.05 27.84 -32.15
C TYR A 184 7.30 28.72 -32.20
N GLU A 185 7.52 29.36 -33.34
CA GLU A 185 8.52 30.41 -33.50
C GLU A 185 7.77 31.74 -33.65
N PRO A 186 7.79 32.62 -32.64
CA PRO A 186 6.89 33.78 -32.56
C PRO A 186 7.09 34.80 -33.68
N GLU A 187 8.21 34.74 -34.41
CA GLU A 187 8.54 35.65 -35.51
C GLU A 187 8.08 35.15 -36.90
N ILE A 188 7.70 33.87 -37.02
CA ILE A 188 7.22 33.25 -38.27
C ILE A 188 5.80 32.73 -38.04
N ALA A 189 4.87 33.65 -37.79
CA ALA A 189 3.56 33.37 -37.22
C ALA A 189 2.50 32.76 -38.16
N THR A 190 2.86 32.10 -39.28
CA THR A 190 1.85 31.61 -40.25
C THR A 190 1.75 30.11 -40.41
N ASP A 191 2.77 29.32 -40.10
CA ASP A 191 2.73 27.87 -40.35
C ASP A 191 3.09 27.06 -39.09
N THR A 192 2.08 26.71 -38.30
CA THR A 192 2.23 25.62 -37.32
C THR A 192 2.53 24.33 -38.08
N PHE A 193 3.81 23.94 -38.11
CA PHE A 193 4.19 22.61 -38.55
C PHE A 193 3.47 21.61 -37.66
N SER A 194 2.71 20.69 -38.25
CA SER A 194 1.89 19.71 -37.55
C SER A 194 2.29 18.34 -38.07
N ILE A 195 3.08 17.57 -37.32
CA ILE A 195 3.47 16.21 -37.73
C ILE A 195 2.44 15.24 -37.18
N SER A 196 1.47 14.88 -38.00
CA SER A 196 0.44 13.89 -37.70
C SER A 196 1.03 12.47 -37.67
N ASN A 197 1.42 11.96 -36.50
CA ASN A 197 1.72 10.53 -36.39
C ASN A 197 0.46 9.76 -36.03
N PRO A 198 0.06 8.76 -36.84
CA PRO A 198 -1.01 7.87 -36.45
C PRO A 198 -0.57 7.12 -35.20
N ILE A 199 -1.26 7.38 -34.09
CA ILE A 199 -1.13 6.57 -32.88
C ILE A 199 -1.68 5.18 -33.23
N THR A 200 -0.80 4.20 -33.33
CA THR A 200 -1.20 2.82 -33.57
C THR A 200 -1.11 2.03 -32.28
N SER A 201 -2.21 1.41 -31.88
CA SER A 201 -2.17 0.39 -30.83
C SER A 201 -1.50 -0.85 -31.39
N ARG A 202 -0.43 -1.30 -30.75
CA ARG A 202 0.22 -2.56 -31.07
C ARG A 202 -0.22 -3.61 -30.05
N GLU A 203 -1.07 -4.51 -30.51
CA GLU A 203 -1.45 -5.68 -29.73
C GLU A 203 -0.32 -6.72 -29.70
N TYR A 204 -0.11 -7.33 -28.54
CA TYR A 204 0.81 -8.44 -28.39
C TYR A 204 0.09 -9.77 -28.63
N SER A 205 0.74 -10.68 -29.36
CA SER A 205 0.18 -12.01 -29.63
C SER A 205 -0.02 -12.84 -28.36
N THR A 206 0.79 -12.59 -27.32
CA THR A 206 0.71 -13.23 -26.01
C THR A 206 1.10 -12.22 -24.92
N SER A 207 0.49 -12.33 -23.73
CA SER A 207 0.89 -11.51 -22.57
C SER A 207 2.36 -11.71 -22.20
N LEU A 208 2.90 -12.92 -22.44
CA LEU A 208 4.31 -13.20 -22.19
C LEU A 208 5.25 -12.37 -23.08
N ALA A 209 4.88 -12.13 -24.33
CA ALA A 209 5.66 -11.26 -25.22
C ALA A 209 5.68 -9.81 -24.71
N PHE A 210 4.56 -9.32 -24.17
CA PHE A 210 4.48 -8.02 -23.51
C PHE A 210 5.36 -7.97 -22.25
N PHE A 211 5.26 -8.96 -21.37
CA PHE A 211 6.07 -9.04 -20.15
C PHE A 211 7.57 -9.18 -20.41
N ARG A 212 7.97 -9.83 -21.50
CA ARG A 212 9.38 -9.90 -21.89
C ARG A 212 9.93 -8.51 -22.26
N LYS A 213 9.10 -7.65 -22.86
CA LYS A 213 9.47 -6.26 -23.15
C LYS A 213 9.38 -5.38 -21.90
N TYR A 214 8.36 -5.58 -21.07
CA TYR A 214 8.09 -4.81 -19.86
C TYR A 214 8.01 -5.70 -18.61
N PRO A 215 9.17 -6.12 -18.04
CA PRO A 215 9.20 -7.03 -16.90
C PRO A 215 8.54 -6.45 -15.64
N GLY A 216 8.45 -5.12 -15.50
CA GLY A 216 7.73 -4.47 -14.41
C GLY A 216 6.25 -4.90 -14.32
N PHE A 217 5.57 -5.12 -15.46
CA PHE A 217 4.19 -5.60 -15.46
C PHE A 217 4.08 -7.06 -14.98
N ALA A 218 5.10 -7.90 -15.23
CA ALA A 218 5.11 -9.26 -14.69
C ALA A 218 5.24 -9.26 -13.16
N LEU A 219 6.09 -8.38 -12.62
CA LEU A 219 6.21 -8.18 -11.18
C LEU A 219 4.89 -7.67 -10.57
N TRP A 220 4.28 -6.65 -11.18
CA TRP A 220 2.98 -6.13 -10.76
C TRP A 220 1.89 -7.21 -10.75
N LEU A 221 1.81 -8.01 -11.81
CA LEU A 221 0.86 -9.12 -11.92
C LEU A 221 1.10 -10.16 -10.82
N PHE A 222 2.37 -10.56 -10.62
CA PHE A 222 2.75 -11.52 -9.59
C PHE A 222 2.38 -11.04 -8.19
N LEU A 223 2.64 -9.77 -7.88
CA LEU A 223 2.26 -9.15 -6.61
C LEU A 223 0.75 -9.13 -6.42
N GLY A 224 -0.01 -8.83 -7.47
CA GLY A 224 -1.48 -8.87 -7.44
C GLY A 224 -2.01 -10.26 -7.11
N ILE A 225 -1.47 -11.30 -7.76
CA ILE A 225 -1.80 -12.70 -7.48
C ILE A 225 -1.50 -13.06 -6.02
N LEU A 226 -0.29 -12.76 -5.55
CA LEU A 226 0.13 -13.03 -4.17
C LEU A 226 -0.78 -12.33 -3.15
N GLN A 227 -1.12 -11.08 -3.42
CA GLN A 227 -2.00 -10.25 -2.60
C GLN A 227 -3.40 -10.85 -2.49
N MET A 228 -4.01 -11.28 -3.59
CA MET A 228 -5.34 -11.90 -3.57
C MET A 228 -5.35 -13.24 -2.84
N VAL A 229 -4.31 -14.07 -3.04
CA VAL A 229 -4.12 -15.32 -2.28
C VAL A 229 -4.07 -15.03 -0.79
N MET A 230 -3.25 -14.04 -0.39
CA MET A 230 -3.12 -13.62 1.01
C MET A 230 -4.47 -13.14 1.58
N TRP A 231 -5.20 -12.29 0.85
CA TRP A 231 -6.49 -11.77 1.28
C TRP A 231 -7.51 -12.89 1.52
N LEU A 232 -7.66 -13.82 0.58
CA LEU A 232 -8.59 -14.94 0.76
C LEU A 232 -8.15 -15.90 1.86
N VAL A 233 -6.84 -16.08 2.11
CA VAL A 233 -6.34 -16.85 3.26
C VAL A 233 -6.66 -16.16 4.59
N MET A 234 -6.61 -14.83 4.63
CA MET A 234 -6.90 -14.06 5.85
C MET A 234 -8.37 -14.14 6.27
N VAL A 235 -9.31 -14.30 5.34
CA VAL A 235 -10.74 -14.41 5.63
C VAL A 235 -11.09 -15.58 6.58
N PRO A 236 -10.78 -16.85 6.26
CA PRO A 236 -11.06 -17.98 7.14
C PRO A 236 -10.24 -17.92 8.44
N VAL A 237 -9.01 -17.40 8.40
CA VAL A 237 -8.20 -17.17 9.61
C VAL A 237 -8.90 -16.15 10.52
N GLY A 238 -9.40 -15.05 9.95
CA GLY A 238 -10.18 -14.03 10.65
C GLY A 238 -11.43 -14.61 11.28
N PHE A 239 -12.25 -15.36 10.53
CA PHE A 239 -13.47 -15.99 11.03
C PHE A 239 -13.21 -17.04 12.13
N SER A 240 -12.19 -17.89 11.96
CA SER A 240 -11.76 -18.83 13.00
C SER A 240 -11.35 -18.10 14.29
N THR A 241 -10.61 -16.99 14.12
CA THR A 241 -10.21 -16.15 15.25
C THR A 241 -11.43 -15.49 15.91
N PHE A 242 -12.41 -14.99 15.16
CA PHE A 242 -13.66 -14.45 15.72
C PHE A 242 -14.42 -15.47 16.55
N SER A 243 -14.47 -16.74 16.13
CA SER A 243 -15.09 -17.80 16.93
C SER A 243 -14.36 -17.96 18.26
N ASN A 244 -13.03 -18.07 18.24
CA ASN A 244 -12.21 -18.18 19.46
C ASN A 244 -12.37 -16.98 20.41
N ILE A 245 -12.56 -15.78 19.87
CA ILE A 245 -12.78 -14.57 20.68
C ILE A 245 -14.19 -14.54 21.24
N ARG A 246 -15.19 -15.01 20.49
CA ARG A 246 -16.56 -15.15 21.01
C ARG A 246 -16.59 -16.08 22.22
N ASP A 247 -15.82 -17.16 22.19
CA ASP A 247 -15.72 -18.08 23.32
C ASP A 247 -14.99 -17.44 24.50
N LEU A 248 -13.88 -16.73 24.25
CA LEU A 248 -13.20 -15.91 25.26
C LEU A 248 -14.16 -14.91 25.94
N HIS A 249 -15.03 -14.30 25.15
CA HIS A 249 -15.99 -13.30 25.59
C HIS A 249 -17.12 -13.90 26.44
N LYS A 250 -17.59 -15.09 26.07
CA LYS A 250 -18.57 -15.85 26.86
C LYS A 250 -17.99 -16.25 28.21
N GLU A 251 -16.77 -16.80 28.22
CA GLU A 251 -16.08 -17.19 29.45
C GLU A 251 -15.82 -15.99 30.37
N ALA A 252 -15.49 -14.83 29.79
CA ALA A 252 -15.27 -13.61 30.54
C ALA A 252 -16.57 -12.99 31.09
N GLY A 253 -17.75 -13.42 30.64
CA GLY A 253 -19.04 -12.83 31.03
C GLY A 253 -19.15 -11.35 30.65
N THR A 254 -18.66 -10.99 29.47
CA THR A 254 -18.75 -9.62 28.93
C THR A 254 -19.92 -9.52 27.93
N THR A 255 -20.38 -8.31 27.62
CA THR A 255 -21.43 -8.08 26.61
C THR A 255 -20.80 -7.88 25.22
N SER A 256 -21.22 -8.70 24.24
CA SER A 256 -20.58 -8.67 22.91
C SER A 256 -20.98 -7.42 22.15
N ARG A 257 -19.97 -6.60 21.82
CA ARG A 257 -20.10 -5.43 20.94
C ARG A 257 -19.56 -5.69 19.54
N LEU A 258 -19.56 -6.94 19.12
CA LEU A 258 -19.04 -7.35 17.81
C LEU A 258 -19.76 -6.62 16.65
N PRO A 259 -21.12 -6.56 16.60
CA PRO A 259 -21.81 -5.87 15.49
C PRO A 259 -21.47 -4.37 15.43
N GLN A 260 -21.35 -3.71 16.58
CA GLN A 260 -20.97 -2.29 16.65
C GLN A 260 -19.57 -2.06 16.08
N SER A 261 -18.64 -2.98 16.33
CA SER A 261 -17.27 -2.88 15.81
C SER A 261 -17.24 -2.97 14.29
N PHE A 262 -18.05 -3.85 13.68
CA PHE A 262 -18.22 -3.93 12.23
C PHE A 262 -18.86 -2.67 11.64
N ILE A 263 -19.89 -2.12 12.30
CA ILE A 263 -20.55 -0.89 11.83
C ILE A 263 -19.58 0.29 11.87
N TYR A 264 -18.86 0.48 12.99
CA TYR A 264 -17.91 1.60 13.11
C TYR A 264 -16.75 1.50 12.12
N SER A 265 -16.16 0.31 11.93
CA SER A 265 -15.11 0.13 10.93
C SER A 265 -15.65 0.31 9.51
N GLY A 266 -16.88 -0.13 9.23
CA GLY A 266 -17.52 0.00 7.93
C GLY A 266 -17.79 1.46 7.57
N ILE A 267 -18.32 2.25 8.52
CA ILE A 267 -18.56 3.69 8.33
C ILE A 267 -17.24 4.43 8.09
N ALA A 268 -16.24 4.20 8.94
CA ALA A 268 -14.95 4.87 8.80
C ALA A 268 -14.23 4.51 7.49
N LEU A 269 -14.31 3.24 7.06
CA LEU A 269 -13.75 2.82 5.77
C LEU A 269 -14.56 3.37 4.59
N GLY A 270 -15.89 3.40 4.69
CA GLY A 270 -16.75 4.00 3.66
C GLY A 270 -16.48 5.48 3.47
N LEU A 271 -16.35 6.24 4.57
CA LEU A 271 -15.95 7.65 4.52
C LEU A 271 -14.55 7.83 3.93
N PHE A 272 -13.60 6.95 4.28
CA PHE A 272 -12.27 6.97 3.68
C PHE A 272 -12.33 6.74 2.16
N CYS A 273 -13.05 5.72 1.70
CA CYS A 273 -13.21 5.44 0.28
C CYS A 273 -13.89 6.62 -0.44
N MET A 274 -14.93 7.21 0.15
CA MET A 274 -15.61 8.38 -0.39
C MET A 274 -14.64 9.57 -0.54
N ILE A 275 -13.87 9.90 0.51
CA ILE A 275 -12.87 10.98 0.44
C ILE A 275 -11.80 10.69 -0.62
N LEU A 276 -11.32 9.45 -0.69
CA LEU A 276 -10.27 9.05 -1.61
C LEU A 276 -10.74 9.09 -3.07
N TYR A 277 -11.87 8.45 -3.38
CA TYR A 277 -12.33 8.27 -4.75
C TYR A 277 -13.18 9.44 -5.27
N ASP A 278 -13.92 10.15 -4.42
CA ASP A 278 -14.74 11.30 -4.85
C ASP A 278 -14.04 12.65 -4.59
N GLY A 279 -13.06 12.70 -3.68
CA GLY A 279 -12.44 13.96 -3.24
C GLY A 279 -11.00 14.17 -3.70
N ILE A 280 -10.25 13.11 -3.98
CA ILE A 280 -8.81 13.19 -4.31
C ILE A 280 -8.50 12.65 -5.70
N ILE A 281 -9.21 11.60 -6.13
CA ILE A 281 -9.03 10.99 -7.45
C ILE A 281 -10.10 11.55 -8.39
N ASP A 282 -9.75 12.60 -9.14
CA ASP A 282 -10.68 13.22 -10.10
C ASP A 282 -10.94 12.33 -11.32
N GLU A 283 -9.91 11.60 -11.77
CA GLU A 283 -9.97 10.68 -12.91
C GLU A 283 -9.04 9.48 -12.68
N TRP A 284 -9.29 8.38 -13.41
CA TRP A 284 -8.38 7.24 -13.44
C TRP A 284 -7.02 7.65 -13.98
N VAL A 285 -6.05 7.75 -13.06
CA VAL A 285 -4.63 8.07 -13.34
C VAL A 285 -4.04 7.19 -14.45
N ILE A 286 -4.48 5.93 -14.53
CA ILE A 286 -4.10 4.98 -15.58
C ILE A 286 -5.34 4.68 -16.42
N ARG A 287 -5.31 5.11 -17.69
CA ARG A 287 -6.35 4.80 -18.66
C ARG A 287 -6.17 3.40 -19.24
N GLU A 288 -7.28 2.79 -19.63
CA GLU A 288 -7.31 1.44 -20.18
C GLU A 288 -6.60 1.34 -21.54
N SER A 289 -6.60 2.45 -22.30
CA SER A 289 -5.93 2.61 -23.60
C SER A 289 -4.40 2.55 -23.53
N PHE A 290 -3.81 2.59 -22.33
CA PHE A 290 -2.36 2.53 -22.19
C PHE A 290 -1.80 1.11 -22.36
N PHE A 291 -2.49 0.10 -21.82
CA PHE A 291 -1.98 -1.27 -21.92
C PHE A 291 -3.00 -2.41 -21.81
N MET A 292 -4.20 -2.20 -21.26
CA MET A 292 -5.18 -3.29 -21.09
C MET A 292 -6.61 -2.77 -20.97
N GLN A 293 -7.51 -3.27 -21.81
CA GLN A 293 -8.94 -2.96 -21.78
C GLN A 293 -9.61 -3.53 -20.51
N GLY A 294 -10.56 -2.80 -19.93
CA GLY A 294 -11.26 -3.19 -18.70
C GLY A 294 -10.38 -3.11 -17.44
N PHE A 295 -9.21 -2.50 -17.53
CA PHE A 295 -8.27 -2.37 -16.43
C PHE A 295 -8.87 -1.66 -15.21
N ALA A 296 -9.61 -0.56 -15.40
CA ALA A 296 -10.18 0.21 -14.29
C ALA A 296 -11.23 -0.60 -13.53
N CYS A 297 -12.08 -1.33 -14.25
CA CYS A 297 -13.07 -2.23 -13.65
C CYS A 297 -12.40 -3.34 -12.81
N ARG A 298 -11.38 -4.00 -13.36
CA ARG A 298 -10.63 -5.06 -12.65
C ARG A 298 -9.93 -4.53 -11.40
N LEU A 299 -9.31 -3.36 -11.51
CA LEU A 299 -8.66 -2.66 -10.40
C LEU A 299 -9.67 -2.32 -9.29
N THR A 300 -10.86 -1.86 -9.68
CA THR A 300 -11.95 -1.55 -8.75
C THR A 300 -12.41 -2.79 -7.99
N ILE A 301 -12.63 -3.92 -8.67
CA ILE A 301 -12.99 -5.19 -8.03
C ILE A 301 -11.88 -5.63 -7.05
N TYR A 302 -10.61 -5.51 -7.44
CA TYR A 302 -9.48 -5.79 -6.57
C TYR A 302 -9.49 -4.91 -5.32
N ALA A 303 -9.67 -3.60 -5.48
CA ALA A 303 -9.71 -2.66 -4.38
C ALA A 303 -10.87 -2.98 -3.41
N ILE A 304 -12.08 -3.25 -3.93
CA ILE A 304 -13.25 -3.63 -3.13
C ILE A 304 -12.95 -4.86 -2.27
N LEU A 305 -12.38 -5.92 -2.86
CA LEU A 305 -12.03 -7.14 -2.13
C LEU A 305 -10.99 -6.88 -1.03
N GLY A 306 -9.97 -6.07 -1.34
CA GLY A 306 -8.97 -5.64 -0.37
C GLY A 306 -9.57 -4.87 0.80
N TYR A 307 -10.47 -3.93 0.52
CA TYR A 307 -11.17 -3.14 1.54
C TYR A 307 -12.13 -3.98 2.38
N ILE A 308 -12.79 -4.99 1.81
CA ILE A 308 -13.61 -5.93 2.59
C ILE A 308 -12.74 -6.70 3.60
N VAL A 309 -11.56 -7.18 3.18
CA VAL A 309 -10.64 -7.88 4.08
C VAL A 309 -10.09 -6.91 5.14
N ALA A 310 -9.70 -5.69 4.76
CA ALA A 310 -9.27 -4.66 5.70
C ALA A 310 -10.37 -4.33 6.72
N TRP A 311 -11.62 -4.19 6.27
CA TRP A 311 -12.79 -3.96 7.12
C TRP A 311 -12.97 -5.06 8.16
N LEU A 312 -12.85 -6.33 7.76
CA LEU A 312 -12.90 -7.49 8.65
C LEU A 312 -11.78 -7.41 9.70
N CYS A 313 -10.55 -7.09 9.27
CA CYS A 313 -9.41 -7.00 10.18
C CYS A 313 -9.54 -5.85 11.19
N LEU A 314 -9.99 -4.68 10.73
CA LEU A 314 -10.22 -3.50 11.57
C LEU A 314 -11.39 -3.72 12.55
N ALA A 315 -12.46 -4.40 12.12
CA ALA A 315 -13.56 -4.78 13.01
C ALA A 315 -13.06 -5.70 14.13
N GLY A 316 -12.23 -6.70 13.80
CA GLY A 316 -11.62 -7.59 14.79
C GLY A 316 -10.71 -6.87 15.76
N TYR A 317 -9.92 -5.93 15.25
CA TYR A 317 -9.05 -5.07 16.05
C TYR A 317 -9.84 -4.21 17.06
N LEU A 318 -10.88 -3.51 16.61
CA LEU A 318 -11.74 -2.69 17.47
C LEU A 318 -12.45 -3.52 18.54
N TYR A 319 -13.03 -4.65 18.12
CA TYR A 319 -13.76 -5.56 19.01
C TYR A 319 -12.87 -6.10 20.15
N LEU A 320 -11.64 -6.49 19.80
CA LEU A 320 -10.65 -6.94 20.78
C LEU A 320 -10.15 -5.82 21.68
N GLY A 321 -10.02 -4.60 21.16
CA GLY A 321 -9.68 -3.42 21.96
C GLY A 321 -10.68 -3.20 23.10
N ASP A 322 -11.97 -3.26 22.80
CA ASP A 322 -13.04 -3.14 23.81
C ASP A 322 -13.06 -4.34 24.77
N THR A 323 -12.88 -5.56 24.25
CA THR A 323 -12.85 -6.78 25.09
C THR A 323 -11.67 -6.77 26.07
N LEU A 324 -10.48 -6.39 25.62
CA LEU A 324 -9.30 -6.23 26.47
C LEU A 324 -9.54 -5.18 27.55
N HIS A 325 -10.24 -4.09 27.21
CA HIS A 325 -10.61 -3.06 28.17
C HIS A 325 -11.54 -3.55 29.26
N GLN A 326 -12.58 -4.31 28.90
CA GLN A 326 -13.49 -4.89 29.87
C GLN A 326 -12.79 -5.93 30.78
N LEU A 327 -11.93 -6.78 30.20
CA LEU A 327 -11.13 -7.76 30.95
C LEU A 327 -10.20 -7.06 31.95
N HIS A 328 -9.50 -6.02 31.51
CA HIS A 328 -8.59 -5.25 32.37
C HIS A 328 -9.33 -4.61 33.56
N LYS A 329 -10.51 -4.01 33.33
CA LYS A 329 -11.35 -3.47 34.40
C LYS A 329 -11.73 -4.54 35.43
N LYS A 330 -12.08 -5.76 34.99
CA LYS A 330 -12.39 -6.89 35.87
C LYS A 330 -11.18 -7.35 36.67
N ILE A 331 -10.01 -7.45 36.02
CA ILE A 331 -8.74 -7.78 36.67
C ILE A 331 -8.44 -6.78 37.79
N ASN A 332 -8.50 -5.48 37.50
CA ASN A 332 -8.22 -4.43 38.50
C ASN A 332 -9.20 -4.46 39.67
N SER A 333 -10.50 -4.65 39.40
CA SER A 333 -11.52 -4.79 40.45
C SER A 333 -11.24 -5.99 41.35
N LYS A 334 -10.90 -7.15 40.76
CA LYS A 334 -10.62 -8.39 41.51
C LYS A 334 -9.29 -8.33 42.26
N ALA A 335 -8.28 -7.68 41.70
CA ALA A 335 -7.01 -7.42 42.36
C ALA A 335 -7.17 -6.46 43.55
N ALA A 336 -8.00 -5.42 43.43
CA ALA A 336 -8.34 -4.53 44.54
C ALA A 336 -9.08 -5.26 45.67
N GLU A 337 -10.07 -6.10 45.32
CA GLU A 337 -10.78 -6.96 46.28
C GLU A 337 -9.81 -7.89 47.01
N LEU A 338 -8.85 -8.49 46.28
CA LEU A 338 -7.84 -9.38 46.86
C LEU A 338 -6.89 -8.62 47.80
N LYS A 339 -6.45 -7.41 47.42
CA LYS A 339 -5.61 -6.55 48.27
C LYS A 339 -6.34 -6.16 49.56
N GLN A 340 -7.60 -5.75 49.47
CA GLN A 340 -8.42 -5.40 50.64
C GLN A 340 -8.62 -6.59 51.58
N LYS A 341 -8.93 -7.78 51.04
CA LYS A 341 -9.08 -9.00 51.85
C LYS A 341 -7.77 -9.42 52.54
N LYS A 342 -6.64 -9.37 51.83
CA LYS A 342 -5.31 -9.64 52.41
C LYS A 342 -4.91 -8.65 53.50
N GLN A 343 -5.22 -7.36 53.31
CA GLN A 343 -4.98 -6.33 54.33
C GLN A 343 -5.85 -6.57 55.57
N ALA A 344 -7.13 -6.89 55.39
CA ALA A 344 -8.03 -7.23 56.49
C ALA A 344 -7.53 -8.45 57.28
N GLU A 345 -7.02 -9.48 56.60
CA GLU A 345 -6.41 -10.64 57.24
C GLU A 345 -5.11 -10.31 57.99
N THR A 346 -4.29 -9.41 57.46
CA THR A 346 -3.05 -8.97 58.12
C THR A 346 -3.36 -8.23 59.43
N ILE A 347 -4.41 -7.40 59.45
CA ILE A 347 -4.88 -6.70 60.65
C ILE A 347 -5.44 -7.70 61.68
N LEU A 348 -6.20 -8.71 61.22
CA LEU A 348 -6.78 -9.75 62.08
C LEU A 348 -5.73 -10.72 62.64
N ALA A 349 -4.66 -11.01 61.92
CA ALA A 349 -3.61 -11.96 62.33
C ALA A 349 -2.84 -11.55 63.60
N GLY A 350 -3.02 -10.31 64.09
CA GLY A 350 -2.47 -9.83 65.37
C GLY A 350 -3.19 -10.32 66.63
N ALA A 351 -4.33 -11.04 66.51
CA ALA A 351 -5.08 -11.58 67.66
C ALA A 351 -5.25 -13.11 67.57
N ASP A 352 -5.05 -13.83 68.68
CA ASP A 352 -5.05 -15.31 68.71
C ASP A 352 -6.41 -15.94 68.34
N GLU A 353 -7.54 -15.35 68.75
CA GLU A 353 -8.88 -15.80 68.33
C GLU A 353 -9.16 -15.54 66.84
N ALA A 354 -8.56 -14.49 66.27
CA ALA A 354 -8.74 -14.12 64.88
C ALA A 354 -7.98 -15.03 63.90
N ARG A 355 -7.00 -15.82 64.38
CA ARG A 355 -6.32 -16.84 63.58
C ARG A 355 -7.24 -17.98 63.15
N LEU A 356 -8.14 -18.44 64.03
CA LEU A 356 -9.13 -19.48 63.70
C LEU A 356 -10.14 -18.99 62.66
N ALA A 357 -10.59 -17.74 62.77
CA ALA A 357 -11.48 -17.12 61.79
C ALA A 357 -10.78 -16.83 60.43
N ALA A 358 -9.46 -16.65 60.42
CA ALA A 358 -8.69 -16.47 59.19
C ALA A 358 -8.56 -17.78 58.39
N ILE A 359 -8.47 -18.93 59.07
CA ILE A 359 -8.42 -20.26 58.41
C ILE A 359 -9.69 -20.49 57.58
N ASP A 360 -10.86 -20.10 58.09
CA ASP A 360 -12.15 -20.28 57.38
C ASP A 360 -12.30 -19.38 56.13
N LYS A 361 -11.54 -18.28 56.05
CA LYS A 361 -11.53 -17.36 54.89
C LYS A 361 -10.53 -17.74 53.80
N LEU A 362 -9.58 -18.63 54.10
CA LEU A 362 -8.52 -19.05 53.18
C LEU A 362 -9.07 -19.62 51.84
N PRO A 363 -10.13 -20.45 51.81
CA PRO A 363 -10.68 -20.97 50.55
C PRO A 363 -11.22 -19.86 49.63
N ALA A 364 -11.83 -18.81 50.21
CA ALA A 364 -12.36 -17.68 49.45
C ALA A 364 -11.25 -16.84 48.81
N LEU A 365 -10.11 -16.68 49.49
CA LEU A 365 -8.92 -16.05 48.91
C LEU A 365 -8.30 -16.89 47.79
N GLN A 366 -8.22 -18.20 47.96
CA GLN A 366 -7.71 -19.09 46.93
C GLN A 366 -8.57 -19.03 45.68
N LEU A 367 -9.90 -19.08 45.82
CA LEU A 367 -10.83 -18.93 44.70
C LEU A 367 -10.66 -17.59 43.99
N LEU A 368 -10.52 -16.48 44.74
CA LEU A 368 -10.30 -15.15 44.16
C LEU A 368 -8.98 -15.07 43.40
N SER A 369 -7.93 -15.70 43.92
CA SER A 369 -6.62 -15.76 43.24
C SER A 369 -6.67 -16.58 41.94
N GLN A 370 -7.41 -17.70 41.93
CA GLN A 370 -7.62 -18.52 40.73
C GLN A 370 -8.43 -17.76 39.66
N GLN A 371 -9.49 -17.04 40.06
CA GLN A 371 -10.25 -16.19 39.14
C GLN A 371 -9.37 -15.10 38.52
N LEU A 372 -8.50 -14.47 39.31
CA LEU A 372 -7.58 -13.45 38.82
C LEU A 372 -6.56 -14.03 37.82
N GLN A 373 -6.04 -15.23 38.07
CA GLN A 373 -5.14 -15.93 37.14
C GLN A 373 -5.84 -16.24 35.82
N LEU A 374 -7.07 -16.79 35.86
CA LEU A 374 -7.85 -17.10 34.66
C LEU A 374 -8.12 -15.83 33.82
N LEU A 375 -8.55 -14.73 34.45
CA LEU A 375 -8.75 -13.46 33.75
C LEU A 375 -7.45 -12.93 33.11
N THR A 376 -6.32 -13.11 33.80
CA THR A 376 -4.99 -12.69 33.29
C THR A 376 -4.57 -13.52 32.07
N GLU A 377 -4.81 -14.84 32.10
CA GLU A 377 -4.57 -15.72 30.95
C GLU A 377 -5.46 -15.36 29.76
N GLN A 378 -6.74 -15.09 30.00
CA GLN A 378 -7.67 -14.63 28.98
C GLN A 378 -7.24 -13.29 28.37
N HIS A 379 -6.81 -12.34 29.19
CA HIS A 379 -6.27 -11.07 28.73
C HIS A 379 -5.02 -11.26 27.85
N LYS A 380 -4.10 -12.16 28.25
CA LYS A 380 -2.91 -12.50 27.45
C LYS A 380 -3.31 -13.09 26.09
N LYS A 381 -4.27 -14.02 26.06
CA LYS A 381 -4.79 -14.61 24.82
C LYS A 381 -5.45 -13.56 23.92
N GLY A 382 -6.27 -12.69 24.49
CA GLY A 382 -6.89 -11.56 23.79
C GLY A 382 -5.85 -10.62 23.16
N LYS A 383 -4.75 -10.34 23.87
CA LYS A 383 -3.66 -9.50 23.38
C LYS A 383 -2.94 -10.12 22.16
N THR A 384 -2.78 -11.44 22.15
CA THR A 384 -2.23 -12.15 20.97
C THR A 384 -3.13 -11.98 19.76
N PHE A 385 -4.44 -12.21 19.90
CA PHE A 385 -5.39 -11.99 18.80
C PHE A 385 -5.45 -10.53 18.35
N PHE A 386 -5.31 -9.60 19.30
CA PHE A 386 -5.33 -8.17 19.01
C PHE A 386 -4.16 -7.77 18.11
N ASN A 387 -2.97 -8.24 18.44
CA ASN A 387 -1.77 -8.03 17.62
C ASN A 387 -1.89 -8.74 16.26
N LEU A 388 -2.52 -9.91 16.19
CA LEU A 388 -2.76 -10.62 14.94
C LEU A 388 -3.64 -9.80 14.00
N PHE A 389 -4.81 -9.32 14.46
CA PHE A 389 -5.70 -8.49 13.63
C PHE A 389 -5.07 -7.18 13.19
N PHE A 390 -4.30 -6.55 14.07
CA PHE A 390 -3.52 -5.36 13.73
C PHE A 390 -2.48 -5.64 12.64
N GLY A 391 -1.71 -6.73 12.79
CA GLY A 391 -0.72 -7.14 11.81
C GLY A 391 -1.34 -7.47 10.46
N MET A 392 -2.48 -8.17 10.44
CA MET A 392 -3.22 -8.46 9.21
C MET A 392 -3.72 -7.18 8.53
N ALA A 393 -4.35 -6.25 9.26
CA ALA A 393 -4.83 -4.98 8.69
C ALA A 393 -3.67 -4.16 8.08
N THR A 394 -2.56 -4.09 8.81
CA THR A 394 -1.36 -3.38 8.33
C THR A 394 -0.80 -4.04 7.08
N LEU A 395 -0.66 -5.36 7.08
CA LEU A 395 -0.12 -6.11 5.94
C LEU A 395 -1.00 -5.96 4.70
N VAL A 396 -2.33 -6.02 4.85
CA VAL A 396 -3.30 -5.84 3.75
C VAL A 396 -3.11 -4.49 3.07
N LEU A 397 -3.04 -3.40 3.86
CA LEU A 397 -2.94 -2.05 3.31
C LEU A 397 -1.54 -1.76 2.74
N SER A 398 -0.47 -2.25 3.37
CA SER A 398 0.89 -2.05 2.86
C SER A 398 1.15 -2.79 1.56
N VAL A 399 0.67 -4.03 1.42
CA VAL A 399 0.77 -4.79 0.17
C VAL A 399 -0.04 -4.11 -0.95
N LEU A 400 -1.22 -3.56 -0.64
CA LEU A 400 -2.01 -2.79 -1.61
C LEU A 400 -1.22 -1.61 -2.19
N ILE A 401 -0.52 -0.85 -1.35
CA ILE A 401 0.27 0.31 -1.80
C ILE A 401 1.47 -0.12 -2.62
N PHE A 402 2.18 -1.16 -2.17
CA PHE A 402 3.31 -1.71 -2.93
C PHE A 402 2.87 -2.20 -4.31
N TRP A 403 1.67 -2.78 -4.41
CA TRP A 403 1.09 -3.19 -5.68
C TRP A 403 0.73 -2.01 -6.59
N VAL A 404 0.06 -0.97 -6.07
CA VAL A 404 -0.25 0.27 -6.82
C VAL A 404 1.02 0.98 -7.28
N ALA A 405 2.04 1.02 -6.44
CA ALA A 405 3.31 1.64 -6.78
C ALA A 405 4.05 0.83 -7.87
N SER A 406 4.05 -0.51 -7.79
CA SER A 406 4.62 -1.40 -8.81
C SER A 406 3.95 -1.21 -10.17
N MET A 407 2.63 -1.03 -10.16
CA MET A 407 1.84 -0.70 -11.33
C MET A 407 2.22 0.64 -11.96
N LEU A 408 2.39 1.70 -11.16
CA LEU A 408 2.79 3.03 -11.66
C LEU A 408 4.19 2.99 -12.26
N GLN A 409 5.12 2.30 -11.60
CA GLN A 409 6.48 2.10 -12.12
C GLN A 409 6.47 1.28 -13.42
N ALA A 410 5.67 0.21 -13.49
CA ALA A 410 5.50 -0.57 -14.70
C ALA A 410 4.91 0.28 -15.84
N THR A 411 3.93 1.12 -15.54
CA THR A 411 3.30 2.03 -16.50
C THR A 411 4.33 3.03 -17.03
N ASN A 412 5.08 3.72 -16.17
CA ASN A 412 6.15 4.64 -16.58
C ASN A 412 7.24 3.97 -17.44
N SER A 413 7.35 2.63 -17.46
CA SER A 413 8.30 1.91 -18.32
C SER A 413 7.84 1.74 -19.77
N LEU A 414 6.57 2.01 -20.09
CA LEU A 414 6.03 1.97 -21.46
C LEU A 414 6.73 3.01 -22.34
N GLU A 415 6.89 2.69 -23.63
CA GLU A 415 7.58 3.56 -24.60
C GLU A 415 6.99 4.97 -24.67
N LEU A 416 5.65 5.10 -24.60
CA LEU A 416 4.95 6.38 -24.57
C LEU A 416 5.42 7.26 -23.41
N PHE A 417 5.48 6.70 -22.19
CA PHE A 417 5.85 7.46 -20.99
C PHE A 417 7.35 7.68 -20.86
N ARG A 418 8.17 6.75 -21.37
CA ARG A 418 9.61 6.98 -21.54
C ARG A 418 9.88 8.14 -22.50
N TYR A 419 9.10 8.24 -23.57
CA TYR A 419 9.17 9.37 -24.50
C TYR A 419 8.74 10.67 -23.83
N TYR A 420 7.61 10.66 -23.10
CA TYR A 420 7.18 11.80 -22.29
C TYR A 420 8.33 12.29 -21.39
N LYS A 421 8.91 11.40 -20.58
CA LYS A 421 10.05 11.70 -19.71
C LYS A 421 11.25 12.27 -20.45
N ALA A 422 11.58 11.71 -21.62
CA ALA A 422 12.71 12.18 -22.43
C ALA A 422 12.50 13.57 -23.04
N VAL A 423 11.25 14.03 -23.16
CA VAL A 423 10.86 15.34 -23.70
C VAL A 423 10.68 16.37 -22.59
N THR A 424 9.98 16.03 -21.51
CA THR A 424 9.64 16.95 -20.41
C THR A 424 10.71 16.99 -19.32
N GLY A 425 11.51 15.94 -19.18
CA GLY A 425 12.43 15.75 -18.06
C GLY A 425 11.77 15.21 -16.78
N THR A 426 10.46 14.96 -16.80
CA THR A 426 9.68 14.49 -15.65
C THR A 426 8.93 13.19 -15.98
N ASP A 427 8.77 12.31 -15.00
CA ASP A 427 7.91 11.13 -15.16
C ASP A 427 6.45 11.57 -15.38
N TYR A 428 5.72 10.85 -16.24
CA TYR A 428 4.31 11.13 -16.49
C TYR A 428 3.47 10.87 -15.24
N LEU A 429 3.66 9.71 -14.62
CA LEU A 429 3.07 9.39 -13.32
C LEU A 429 4.09 9.68 -12.23
N SER A 430 3.92 10.79 -11.51
CA SER A 430 4.79 11.13 -10.39
C SER A 430 4.64 10.10 -9.26
N ASN A 431 5.77 9.75 -8.65
CA ASN A 431 5.81 8.94 -7.43
C ASN A 431 5.15 9.65 -6.23
N ASP A 432 4.91 10.96 -6.31
CA ASP A 432 4.20 11.74 -5.29
C ASP A 432 2.79 11.21 -5.03
N PHE A 433 2.12 10.71 -6.07
CA PHE A 433 0.81 10.06 -5.92
C PHE A 433 0.91 8.84 -5.00
N VAL A 434 1.96 8.02 -5.15
CA VAL A 434 2.19 6.84 -4.30
C VAL A 434 2.39 7.26 -2.85
N TYR A 435 3.16 8.33 -2.60
CA TYR A 435 3.39 8.85 -1.26
C TYR A 435 2.10 9.37 -0.63
N LEU A 436 1.29 10.12 -1.37
CA LEU A 436 -0.01 10.59 -0.91
C LEU A 436 -0.95 9.41 -0.62
N TYR A 437 -1.06 8.47 -1.56
CA TYR A 437 -1.89 7.27 -1.42
C TYR A 437 -1.47 6.44 -0.20
N GLY A 438 -0.18 6.23 0.00
CA GLY A 438 0.34 5.54 1.19
C GLY A 438 0.12 6.31 2.48
N GLY A 439 0.29 7.63 2.46
CA GLY A 439 0.02 8.51 3.59
C GLY A 439 -1.44 8.47 4.04
N LEU A 440 -2.39 8.49 3.10
CA LEU A 440 -3.83 8.38 3.38
C LEU A 440 -4.18 7.05 4.05
N HIS A 441 -3.61 5.94 3.56
CA HIS A 441 -3.81 4.61 4.18
C HIS A 441 -3.15 4.48 5.56
N SER A 442 -2.01 5.15 5.79
CA SER A 442 -1.44 5.28 7.13
C SER A 442 -2.33 6.08 8.08
N ILE A 443 -2.93 7.17 7.61
CA ILE A 443 -3.90 7.96 8.38
C ILE A 443 -5.12 7.10 8.73
N LEU A 444 -5.63 6.32 7.76
CA LEU A 444 -6.71 5.36 8.00
C LEU A 444 -6.35 4.39 9.14
N LEU A 445 -5.17 3.76 9.10
CA LEU A 445 -4.71 2.89 10.19
C LEU A 445 -4.59 3.64 11.52
N ALA A 446 -4.05 4.86 11.51
CA ALA A 446 -3.87 5.67 12.71
C ALA A 446 -5.21 5.99 13.40
N ILE A 447 -6.29 6.27 12.63
CA ILE A 447 -7.64 6.52 13.15
C ILE A 447 -8.13 5.35 14.01
N PHE A 448 -7.84 4.10 13.61
CA PHE A 448 -8.24 2.93 14.39
C PHE A 448 -7.26 2.63 15.53
N VAL A 449 -5.96 2.77 15.27
CA VAL A 449 -4.91 2.27 16.16
C VAL A 449 -4.70 3.18 17.36
N LEU A 450 -4.67 4.50 17.14
CA LEU A 450 -4.36 5.46 18.20
C LEU A 450 -5.35 5.37 19.37
N PRO A 451 -6.69 5.38 19.16
CA PRO A 451 -7.64 5.33 20.27
C PRO A 451 -7.50 4.06 21.11
N VAL A 452 -7.31 2.90 20.45
CA VAL A 452 -7.20 1.63 21.16
C VAL A 452 -5.87 1.54 21.93
N LYS A 453 -4.79 2.05 21.34
CA LYS A 453 -3.47 2.05 21.99
C LYS A 453 -3.42 2.99 23.19
N PHE A 454 -4.00 4.20 23.10
CA PHE A 454 -4.08 5.09 24.26
C PHE A 454 -4.84 4.44 25.42
N ARG A 455 -5.95 3.75 25.14
CA ARG A 455 -6.66 2.96 26.16
C ARG A 455 -5.78 1.85 26.73
N ILE A 456 -5.05 1.09 25.91
CA ILE A 456 -4.15 0.03 26.39
C ILE A 456 -3.00 0.59 27.24
N MET A 457 -2.47 1.76 26.89
CA MET A 457 -1.42 2.43 27.68
C MET A 457 -1.93 2.86 29.06
N GLU A 458 -3.11 3.49 29.11
CA GLU A 458 -3.78 3.85 30.37
C GLU A 458 -4.02 2.60 31.23
N MET A 459 -4.44 1.50 30.61
CA MET A 459 -4.63 0.22 31.28
C MET A 459 -3.32 -0.33 31.86
N ASN A 460 -2.24 -0.38 31.07
CA ASN A 460 -0.95 -0.87 31.54
C ASN A 460 -0.38 -0.01 32.68
N ALA A 461 -0.62 1.30 32.67
CA ALA A 461 -0.22 2.19 33.77
C ALA A 461 -0.97 1.89 35.08
N SER A 462 -2.20 1.37 34.98
CA SER A 462 -3.04 1.00 36.13
C SER A 462 -2.90 -0.45 36.56
N PHE A 463 -2.08 -1.27 35.88
CA PHE A 463 -1.95 -2.69 36.21
C PHE A 463 -1.29 -2.81 37.59
N PRO A 464 -1.94 -3.43 38.59
CA PRO A 464 -1.33 -3.61 39.89
C PRO A 464 -0.11 -4.49 39.71
N ASP A 465 1.05 -3.99 40.14
CA ASP A 465 2.28 -4.76 40.10
C ASP A 465 2.09 -5.98 41.01
N LEU A 466 1.89 -7.15 40.40
CA LEU A 466 1.76 -8.44 41.09
C LEU A 466 3.13 -9.06 41.35
N SER A 467 4.21 -8.34 40.99
CA SER A 467 5.58 -8.72 41.31
C SER A 467 5.72 -8.99 42.80
N ARG A 468 6.56 -9.98 43.15
CA ARG A 468 6.68 -10.46 44.52
C ARG A 468 7.02 -9.30 45.46
N PRO A 469 6.38 -9.19 46.64
CA PRO A 469 6.79 -8.21 47.64
C PRO A 469 8.27 -8.45 47.98
N GLY A 470 9.14 -7.48 47.65
CA GLY A 470 10.59 -7.55 47.83
C GLY A 470 11.42 -7.53 46.55
N GLU A 471 10.80 -7.60 45.36
CA GLU A 471 11.50 -7.33 44.10
C GLU A 471 11.58 -5.81 43.90
N ASP A 472 12.69 -5.20 44.33
CA ASP A 472 12.94 -3.76 44.22
C ASP A 472 12.86 -3.32 42.74
N THR A 473 11.69 -2.85 42.33
CA THR A 473 11.41 -2.26 41.01
C THR A 473 12.01 -0.87 40.86
N SER A 474 13.24 -0.67 41.32
CA SER A 474 14.04 0.54 41.16
C SER A 474 14.54 0.76 39.73
N THR A 475 13.86 0.21 38.72
CA THR A 475 14.10 0.63 37.35
C THR A 475 13.61 2.07 37.21
N PRO A 476 14.49 3.03 36.91
CA PRO A 476 14.13 4.44 36.97
C PRO A 476 13.02 4.73 35.98
N GLY A 477 11.98 5.47 36.42
CA GLY A 477 10.72 5.65 35.68
C GLY A 477 10.89 6.15 34.24
N TRP A 478 12.00 6.83 33.93
CA TRP A 478 12.32 7.25 32.56
C TRP A 478 12.58 6.07 31.62
N GLN A 479 13.13 4.94 32.09
CA GLN A 479 13.37 3.75 31.23
C GLN A 479 12.05 3.12 30.78
N ASN A 480 11.05 3.07 31.65
CA ASN A 480 9.72 2.57 31.29
C ASN A 480 9.01 3.54 30.34
N LEU A 481 9.14 4.84 30.55
CA LEU A 481 8.63 5.86 29.64
C LEU A 481 9.31 5.75 28.26
N LEU A 482 10.63 5.56 28.21
CA LEU A 482 11.39 5.42 26.96
C LEU A 482 11.07 4.11 26.23
N LYS A 483 10.91 2.98 26.95
CA LYS A 483 10.41 1.72 26.37
C LYS A 483 9.01 1.88 25.78
N ASN A 484 8.13 2.61 26.47
CA ASN A 484 6.78 2.89 25.98
C ASN A 484 6.82 3.79 24.73
N ILE A 485 7.64 4.83 24.72
CA ILE A 485 7.85 5.70 23.54
C ILE A 485 8.43 4.90 22.38
N VAL A 486 9.50 4.11 22.60
CA VAL A 486 10.11 3.29 21.53
C VAL A 486 9.12 2.25 21.01
N SER A 487 8.31 1.64 21.87
CA SER A 487 7.23 0.73 21.43
C SER A 487 6.16 1.46 20.62
N LEU A 488 5.81 2.68 21.01
CA LEU A 488 4.88 3.56 20.29
C LEU A 488 5.46 3.96 18.93
N ILE A 489 6.74 4.34 18.86
CA ILE A 489 7.45 4.66 17.61
C ILE A 489 7.54 3.43 16.71
N SER A 490 7.92 2.26 17.24
CA SER A 490 7.95 1.01 16.46
C SER A 490 6.56 0.69 15.90
N GLN A 491 5.50 0.93 16.66
CA GLN A 491 4.13 0.73 16.19
C GLN A 491 3.68 1.83 15.22
N LEU A 492 4.10 3.08 15.41
CA LEU A 492 3.90 4.15 14.44
C LEU A 492 4.62 3.82 13.13
N LEU A 493 5.82 3.27 13.17
CA LEU A 493 6.52 2.78 11.98
C LEU A 493 5.75 1.63 11.30
N VAL A 494 5.10 0.76 12.07
CA VAL A 494 4.20 -0.27 11.52
C VAL A 494 2.93 0.36 10.91
N VAL A 495 2.31 1.35 11.57
CA VAL A 495 1.17 2.12 11.04
C VAL A 495 1.57 2.96 9.82
N SER A 496 2.82 3.40 9.77
CA SER A 496 3.49 4.06 8.66
C SER A 496 4.05 3.07 7.65
N SER A 497 3.88 1.76 7.81
CA SER A 497 4.40 0.80 6.84
C SER A 497 3.80 0.94 5.44
N PRO A 498 2.54 1.38 5.25
CA PRO A 498 2.05 1.93 3.98
C PRO A 498 2.99 2.96 3.33
N LEU A 499 3.42 3.96 4.09
CA LEU A 499 4.31 5.03 3.66
C LEU A 499 5.78 4.56 3.56
N LEU A 500 6.21 3.65 4.44
CA LEU A 500 7.53 3.05 4.36
C LEU A 500 7.64 2.16 3.12
N ALA A 501 6.57 1.47 2.73
CA ALA A 501 6.51 0.66 1.53
C ALA A 501 6.64 1.52 0.28
N SER A 502 5.97 2.68 0.22
CA SER A 502 6.16 3.63 -0.89
C SER A 502 7.58 4.19 -0.94
N PHE A 503 8.18 4.50 0.21
CA PHE A 503 9.57 4.94 0.29
C PHE A 503 10.58 3.85 -0.14
N LEU A 504 10.45 2.63 0.39
CA LEU A 504 11.31 1.49 0.05
C LEU A 504 11.22 1.15 -1.43
N GLN A 505 10.02 1.23 -2.01
CA GLN A 505 9.86 1.01 -3.43
C GLN A 505 10.62 2.05 -4.25
N ASN A 506 10.53 3.33 -3.89
CA ASN A 506 11.28 4.35 -4.60
C ASN A 506 12.79 4.13 -4.47
N MET A 507 13.29 3.73 -3.30
CA MET A 507 14.69 3.32 -3.15
C MET A 507 15.07 2.15 -4.06
N LEU A 508 14.24 1.10 -4.12
CA LEU A 508 14.48 -0.05 -5.01
C LEU A 508 14.44 0.37 -6.49
N SER A 509 13.51 1.25 -6.86
CA SER A 509 13.41 1.76 -8.23
C SER A 509 14.66 2.53 -8.65
N SER A 510 15.24 3.34 -7.76
CA SER A 510 16.50 4.05 -8.01
C SER A 510 17.71 3.14 -8.09
N PHE A 511 17.64 1.91 -7.57
CA PHE A 511 18.74 0.94 -7.61
C PHE A 511 18.74 0.10 -8.89
N PHE A 512 17.57 -0.11 -9.51
CA PHE A 512 17.41 -0.91 -10.74
C PHE A 512 17.28 -0.08 -12.03
N GLN A 513 17.16 1.24 -11.93
CA GLN A 513 17.36 2.17 -13.04
C GLN A 513 18.85 2.41 -13.25
#